data_AF-A0A8W8MC49-F1
#
_entry.id   AF-A0A8W8MC49-F1
#
_cell.length_a   1.000
_cell.length_b   1.000
_cell.length_c   1.000
_cell.angle_alpha   90.00
_cell.angle_beta   90.00
_cell.angle_gamma   90.00
#
_symmetry.space_group_name_H-M   'P 1'
#
loop_
_entity.id
_entity.type
_entity.pdbx_description
1 polymer ?
#
loop_
_entity_poly.entity_id
_entity_poly.type
_entity_poly.pdbx_seq_one_letter_code
_entity_poly.pdbx_strand_id
1 'polypeptide(L)'
;MPSTEKMKRLFERHFSKIVSAGIVGSVPLLQIGVVYRLLWVPEKRPVNKRVCRCSCFDTIFKGTYENGGIVRYKHLYFNATFQTLVIWITLLASIIVTYETLSRLLGLFRKKKIRWRMFILFVANLYPNYFSLWAFLNYINDGFYEYFMHQIFFTTTELFSTWNIVRMCSAEADVEAWRIKTIVAIGCMHIVIGVVDQFFEQLILWKGDTSQQMRSLLLVALDVLHVVLPLKELAIIRNSTLKSCLTRREMGEIFICILFGFIVGNSIFKDA
;
A
#
# COMPACT_ATOMS: atom_id res chain seq x y z
N MET A 1 -5.28 -5.88 42.53
CA MET A 1 -5.00 -4.63 41.79
C MET A 1 -3.57 -4.67 41.28
N PRO A 2 -3.29 -4.37 39.99
CA PRO A 2 -1.89 -4.27 39.53
C PRO A 2 -1.19 -3.14 40.30
N SER A 3 0.05 -3.34 40.74
CA SER A 3 0.82 -2.27 41.37
C SER A 3 0.89 -1.06 40.45
N THR A 4 0.80 0.14 41.02
CA THR A 4 0.88 1.44 40.33
C THR A 4 2.07 1.50 39.36
N GLU A 5 3.21 0.93 39.74
CA GLU A 5 4.41 0.74 38.91
C GLU A 5 4.17 -0.05 37.60
N LYS A 6 3.35 -1.10 37.69
CA LYS A 6 3.05 -2.02 36.59
C LYS A 6 2.08 -1.38 35.61
N MET A 7 1.12 -0.61 36.14
CA MET A 7 0.16 0.17 35.37
C MET A 7 0.84 1.35 34.66
N LYS A 8 1.78 2.04 35.33
CA LYS A 8 2.61 3.10 34.73
C LYS A 8 3.48 2.57 33.58
N ARG A 9 4.12 1.43 33.77
CA ARG A 9 4.93 0.77 32.72
C ARG A 9 4.09 0.26 31.55
N LEU A 10 2.87 -0.24 31.80
CA LEU A 10 1.92 -0.65 30.76
C LEU A 10 1.38 0.55 29.98
N PHE A 11 1.05 1.62 30.70
CA PHE A 11 0.64 2.88 30.12
C PHE A 11 1.78 3.44 29.26
N GLU A 12 2.98 3.68 29.79
CA GLU A 12 4.11 4.17 28.97
C GLU A 12 4.42 3.28 27.75
N ARG A 13 4.26 1.96 27.88
CA ARG A 13 4.50 1.00 26.80
C ARG A 13 3.47 1.05 25.68
N HIS A 14 2.23 1.47 25.96
CA HIS A 14 1.11 1.44 24.99
C HIS A 14 0.38 2.79 24.82
N PHE A 15 0.77 3.81 25.58
CA PHE A 15 0.16 5.14 25.64
C PHE A 15 0.06 5.77 24.26
N SER A 16 1.15 5.69 23.51
CA SER A 16 1.23 6.25 22.15
C SER A 16 0.31 5.53 21.15
N LYS A 17 0.05 4.23 21.35
CA LYS A 17 -0.84 3.43 20.50
C LYS A 17 -2.32 3.67 20.83
N ILE A 18 -2.63 3.83 22.11
CA ILE A 18 -4.00 3.95 22.63
C ILE A 18 -4.57 5.35 22.35
N VAL A 19 -3.78 6.41 22.59
CA VAL A 19 -4.22 7.79 22.37
C VAL A 19 -4.38 8.10 20.87
N SER A 20 -3.46 7.60 20.03
CA SER A 20 -3.49 7.85 18.59
C SER A 20 -4.66 7.15 17.90
N ALA A 21 -4.98 5.92 18.29
CA ALA A 21 -6.11 5.18 17.72
C ALA A 21 -7.48 5.77 18.10
N GLY A 22 -7.64 6.23 19.35
CA GLY A 22 -8.89 6.80 19.84
C GLY A 22 -9.23 8.17 19.23
N ILE A 23 -8.22 9.03 19.04
CA ILE A 23 -8.41 10.37 18.45
C ILE A 23 -8.67 10.26 16.94
N VAL A 24 -7.96 9.40 16.22
CA VAL A 24 -8.10 9.28 14.76
C VAL A 24 -9.42 8.60 14.36
N GLY A 25 -9.89 7.61 15.13
CA GLY A 25 -11.09 6.84 14.77
C GLY A 25 -12.42 7.52 15.09
N SER A 26 -12.48 8.37 16.13
CA SER A 26 -13.76 8.91 16.64
C SER A 26 -14.13 10.27 16.06
N VAL A 27 -13.14 11.07 15.66
CA VAL A 27 -13.32 12.46 15.21
C VAL A 27 -14.19 12.56 13.95
N PRO A 28 -13.98 11.78 12.87
CA PRO A 28 -14.81 11.90 11.67
C PRO A 28 -16.26 11.47 11.90
N LEU A 29 -16.48 10.41 12.70
CA LEU A 29 -17.80 9.86 12.98
C LEU A 29 -18.65 10.78 13.85
N LEU A 30 -18.06 11.34 14.91
CA LEU A 30 -18.76 12.27 15.79
C LEU A 30 -18.99 13.62 15.10
N GLN A 31 -18.01 14.12 14.35
CA GLN A 31 -18.12 15.41 13.68
C GLN A 31 -19.14 15.39 12.53
N ILE A 32 -19.08 14.40 11.65
CA ILE A 32 -19.95 14.35 10.46
C ILE A 32 -21.32 13.73 10.79
N GLY A 33 -21.34 12.62 11.55
CA GLY A 33 -22.56 11.84 11.79
C GLY A 33 -23.49 12.41 12.86
N VAL A 34 -22.93 13.09 13.87
CA VAL A 34 -23.67 13.60 15.03
C VAL A 34 -23.74 15.12 15.00
N VAL A 35 -22.59 15.81 15.04
CA VAL A 35 -22.56 17.28 15.14
C VAL A 35 -23.15 17.94 13.90
N TYR A 36 -22.71 17.55 12.69
CA TYR A 36 -23.13 18.24 11.48
C TYR A 36 -24.62 17.97 11.16
N ARG A 37 -25.06 16.72 11.34
CA ARG A 37 -26.44 16.32 11.04
C ARG A 37 -27.45 16.82 12.07
N LEU A 38 -27.15 16.74 13.37
CA LEU A 38 -28.14 17.03 14.42
C LEU A 38 -28.10 18.48 14.89
N LEU A 39 -26.93 19.14 14.85
CA LEU A 39 -26.77 20.50 15.38
C LEU A 39 -26.63 21.56 14.28
N TRP A 40 -25.95 21.26 13.18
CA TRP A 40 -25.60 22.27 12.18
C TRP A 40 -26.64 22.41 11.05
N VAL A 41 -27.25 21.30 10.61
CA VAL A 41 -28.28 21.27 9.55
C VAL A 41 -29.42 20.29 9.85
N PRO A 42 -30.20 20.53 10.93
CA PRO A 42 -31.26 19.61 11.35
C PRO A 42 -32.37 19.42 10.31
N GLU A 43 -32.56 20.40 9.41
CA GLU A 43 -33.66 20.44 8.45
C GLU A 43 -33.32 19.85 7.06
N LYS A 44 -32.09 19.34 6.87
CA LYS A 44 -31.69 18.80 5.56
C LYS A 44 -32.39 17.50 5.22
N ARG A 45 -33.10 17.51 4.09
CA ARG A 45 -33.89 16.38 3.61
C ARG A 45 -32.99 15.25 3.09
N PRO A 46 -33.34 13.98 3.36
CA PRO A 46 -32.59 12.84 2.86
C PRO A 46 -32.64 12.77 1.32
N VAL A 47 -31.53 12.39 0.69
CA VAL A 47 -31.44 12.25 -0.77
C VAL A 47 -32.37 11.12 -1.25
N ASN A 48 -33.28 11.44 -2.17
CA ASN A 48 -34.14 10.45 -2.80
C ASN A 48 -33.35 9.68 -3.88
N LYS A 49 -32.83 8.53 -3.49
CA LYS A 49 -31.95 7.67 -4.30
C LYS A 49 -32.62 7.09 -5.56
N ARG A 50 -33.94 7.18 -5.72
CA ARG A 50 -34.68 6.64 -6.87
C ARG A 50 -34.82 7.64 -8.04
N VAL A 51 -34.63 8.93 -7.79
CA VAL A 51 -34.95 10.00 -8.77
C VAL A 51 -33.77 10.94 -9.01
N CYS A 52 -32.72 10.92 -8.18
CA CYS A 52 -31.56 11.79 -8.36
C CYS A 52 -30.69 11.32 -9.56
N ARG A 53 -30.19 12.28 -10.37
CA ARG A 53 -29.33 11.99 -11.53
C ARG A 53 -27.91 12.53 -11.38
N CYS A 54 -27.70 13.85 -11.31
CA CYS A 54 -26.34 14.44 -11.35
C CYS A 54 -25.89 15.11 -10.02
N SER A 55 -26.73 15.13 -8.99
CA SER A 55 -26.45 15.80 -7.71
C SER A 55 -27.02 15.02 -6.52
N CYS A 56 -26.57 13.78 -6.35
CA CYS A 56 -27.05 12.85 -5.31
C CYS A 56 -26.34 13.01 -3.94
N PHE A 57 -25.88 14.22 -3.62
CA PHE A 57 -25.12 14.51 -2.41
C PHE A 57 -26.04 15.10 -1.32
N ASP A 58 -25.94 14.60 -0.08
CA ASP A 58 -26.81 15.05 1.03
C ASP A 58 -26.47 16.45 1.54
N THR A 59 -25.30 16.99 1.17
CA THR A 59 -24.78 18.30 1.54
C THR A 59 -24.69 18.55 3.05
N ILE A 60 -24.79 17.51 3.90
CA ILE A 60 -24.78 17.64 5.36
C ILE A 60 -23.45 18.23 5.84
N PHE A 61 -22.35 17.82 5.21
CA PHE A 61 -21.00 18.36 5.47
C PHE A 61 -20.86 19.87 5.16
N LYS A 62 -21.79 20.45 4.40
CA LYS A 62 -21.70 21.84 3.92
C LYS A 62 -22.60 22.82 4.66
N GLY A 63 -23.31 22.41 5.71
CA GLY A 63 -24.09 23.36 6.50
C GLY A 63 -25.26 23.99 5.72
N THR A 64 -25.82 25.09 6.23
CA THR A 64 -27.04 25.73 5.71
C THR A 64 -26.85 26.57 4.43
N TYR A 65 -25.60 26.89 4.06
CA TYR A 65 -25.29 27.80 2.93
C TYR A 65 -25.28 27.12 1.55
N GLU A 66 -25.36 25.79 1.50
CA GLU A 66 -25.42 25.02 0.26
C GLU A 66 -26.60 24.05 0.35
N ASN A 67 -27.75 24.49 -0.16
CA ASN A 67 -28.94 23.67 -0.32
C ASN A 67 -28.92 22.99 -1.69
N GLY A 68 -29.52 21.80 -1.78
CA GLY A 68 -29.48 20.96 -2.99
C GLY A 68 -29.81 21.75 -4.26
N GLY A 69 -28.94 21.66 -5.27
CA GLY A 69 -29.05 22.44 -6.50
C GLY A 69 -27.69 22.68 -7.15
N ILE A 70 -27.08 23.85 -6.91
CA ILE A 70 -25.83 24.29 -7.55
C ILE A 70 -24.68 24.21 -6.54
N VAL A 71 -23.75 23.27 -6.77
CA VAL A 71 -22.64 22.95 -5.86
C VAL A 71 -21.34 23.61 -6.35
N ARG A 72 -20.60 24.31 -5.48
CA ARG A 72 -19.28 24.90 -5.82
C ARG A 72 -18.16 23.85 -5.75
N TYR A 73 -17.01 24.11 -6.39
CA TYR A 73 -15.83 23.24 -6.36
C TYR A 73 -15.38 22.95 -4.92
N LYS A 74 -15.24 21.66 -4.58
CA LYS A 74 -14.73 21.20 -3.29
C LYS A 74 -13.48 20.35 -3.50
N HIS A 75 -12.57 20.39 -2.53
CA HIS A 75 -11.33 19.64 -2.56
C HIS A 75 -11.49 18.14 -2.24
N LEU A 76 -12.63 17.72 -1.68
CA LEU A 76 -12.89 16.33 -1.30
C LEU A 76 -14.41 16.06 -1.29
N TYR A 77 -14.85 15.01 -1.98
CA TYR A 77 -16.25 14.57 -2.07
C TYR A 77 -16.35 13.11 -1.64
N PHE A 78 -17.32 12.77 -0.78
CA PHE A 78 -17.60 11.38 -0.42
C PHE A 78 -19.10 11.13 -0.41
N ASN A 79 -19.53 10.02 -0.98
CA ASN A 79 -20.91 9.56 -0.90
C ASN A 79 -21.07 8.62 0.31
N ALA A 80 -22.25 8.56 0.93
CA ALA A 80 -22.51 7.57 1.98
C ALA A 80 -22.83 6.18 1.37
N THR A 81 -21.86 5.56 0.71
CA THR A 81 -22.00 4.27 0.00
C THR A 81 -21.02 3.21 0.51
N PHE A 82 -21.26 1.95 0.13
CA PHE A 82 -20.36 0.84 0.46
C PHE A 82 -18.95 1.06 -0.11
N GLN A 83 -18.84 1.61 -1.32
CA GLN A 83 -17.56 1.97 -1.95
C GLN A 83 -16.79 2.97 -1.09
N THR A 84 -17.47 3.99 -0.57
CA THR A 84 -16.85 4.94 0.36
C THR A 84 -16.46 4.27 1.68
N LEU A 85 -17.23 3.32 2.21
CA LEU A 85 -16.82 2.52 3.36
C LEU A 85 -15.56 1.69 3.05
N VAL A 86 -15.47 1.05 1.88
CA VAL A 86 -14.27 0.32 1.45
C VAL A 86 -13.07 1.25 1.35
N ILE A 87 -13.23 2.43 0.73
CA ILE A 87 -12.18 3.47 0.68
C ILE A 87 -11.71 3.83 2.10
N TRP A 88 -12.63 4.07 3.03
CA TRP A 88 -12.29 4.40 4.42
C TRP A 88 -11.56 3.26 5.14
N ILE A 89 -12.03 2.02 4.98
CA ILE A 89 -11.38 0.85 5.58
C ILE A 89 -9.97 0.67 5.01
N THR A 90 -9.80 0.79 3.70
CA THR A 90 -8.50 0.67 3.02
C THR A 90 -7.54 1.77 3.48
N LEU A 91 -8.00 3.02 3.59
CA LEU A 91 -7.21 4.13 4.13
C LEU A 91 -6.80 3.88 5.58
N LEU A 92 -7.77 3.50 6.42
CA LEU A 92 -7.50 3.25 7.84
C LEU A 92 -6.53 2.08 8.04
N ALA A 93 -6.73 0.97 7.31
CA ALA A 93 -5.83 -0.18 7.34
C ALA A 93 -4.41 0.22 6.89
N SER A 94 -4.30 1.00 5.81
CA SER A 94 -3.02 1.48 5.31
C SER A 94 -2.32 2.39 6.33
N ILE A 95 -3.06 3.28 6.99
CA ILE A 95 -2.55 4.14 8.07
C ILE A 95 -2.04 3.28 9.24
N ILE A 96 -2.82 2.29 9.69
CA ILE A 96 -2.45 1.42 10.82
C ILE A 96 -1.21 0.59 10.49
N VAL A 97 -1.15 -0.04 9.32
CA VAL A 97 0.00 -0.86 8.91
C VAL A 97 1.25 0.01 8.76
N THR A 98 1.12 1.20 8.18
CA THR A 98 2.22 2.16 8.06
C THR A 98 2.71 2.60 9.44
N TYR A 99 1.79 2.95 10.34
CA TYR A 99 2.09 3.33 11.72
C TYR A 99 2.86 2.24 12.48
N GLU A 100 2.39 1.00 12.44
CA GLU A 100 3.04 -0.13 13.11
C GLU A 100 4.42 -0.43 12.52
N THR A 101 4.54 -0.36 11.18
CA THR A 101 5.79 -0.58 10.47
C THR A 101 6.83 0.47 10.82
N LEU A 102 6.47 1.75 10.77
CA LEU A 102 7.37 2.85 11.14
C LEU A 102 7.77 2.78 12.62
N SER A 103 6.80 2.52 13.52
CA SER A 103 7.07 2.36 14.95
C SER A 103 8.11 1.26 15.21
N ARG A 104 8.00 0.13 14.50
CA ARG A 104 8.98 -0.96 14.57
C ARG A 104 10.34 -0.53 14.03
N LEU A 105 10.41 0.08 12.85
CA LEU A 105 11.67 0.49 12.22
C LEU A 105 12.41 1.56 13.04
N LEU A 106 11.69 2.53 13.60
CA LEU A 106 12.24 3.52 14.52
C LEU A 106 12.82 2.86 15.79
N GLY A 107 12.15 1.82 16.30
CA GLY A 107 12.68 1.00 17.39
C GLY A 107 14.01 0.33 17.05
N LEU A 108 14.17 -0.19 15.83
CA LEU A 108 15.42 -0.78 15.35
C LEU A 108 16.52 0.29 15.14
N PHE A 109 16.15 1.44 14.59
CA PHE A 109 17.05 2.57 14.38
C PHE A 109 17.63 3.08 15.70
N ARG A 110 16.78 3.29 16.71
CA ARG A 110 17.20 3.71 18.07
C ARG A 110 18.17 2.73 18.72
N LYS A 111 18.01 1.43 18.43
CA LYS A 111 18.89 0.38 18.95
C LYS A 111 20.16 0.18 18.11
N LYS A 112 20.33 0.92 17.00
CA LYS A 112 21.41 0.74 15.99
C LYS A 112 21.47 -0.69 15.41
N LYS A 113 20.31 -1.34 15.30
CA LYS A 113 20.16 -2.73 14.85
C LYS A 113 19.50 -2.82 13.48
N ILE A 114 19.69 -1.81 12.65
CA ILE A 114 19.07 -1.74 11.32
C ILE A 114 20.03 -2.30 10.26
N ARG A 115 19.50 -3.18 9.41
CA ARG A 115 20.20 -3.69 8.23
C ARG A 115 19.96 -2.72 7.07
N TRP A 116 20.95 -1.87 6.79
CA TRP A 116 20.82 -0.75 5.85
C TRP A 116 20.39 -1.14 4.44
N ARG A 117 20.86 -2.27 3.88
CA ARG A 117 20.47 -2.71 2.53
C ARG A 117 18.96 -2.97 2.43
N MET A 118 18.40 -3.63 3.44
CA MET A 118 16.96 -3.90 3.50
C MET A 118 16.17 -2.64 3.83
N PHE A 119 16.73 -1.71 4.62
CA PHE A 119 16.11 -0.42 4.87
C PHE A 119 16.03 0.45 3.61
N ILE A 120 17.10 0.51 2.82
CA ILE A 120 17.10 1.21 1.52
C ILE A 120 16.02 0.60 0.62
N LEU A 121 15.93 -0.73 0.56
CA LEU A 121 14.89 -1.41 -0.21
C LEU A 121 13.47 -1.10 0.31
N PHE A 122 13.29 -1.00 1.64
CA PHE A 122 12.01 -0.57 2.22
C PHE A 122 11.63 0.85 1.82
N VAL A 123 12.58 1.80 1.87
CA VAL A 123 12.34 3.20 1.46
C VAL A 123 11.97 3.27 -0.01
N ALA A 124 12.69 2.51 -0.85
CA ALA A 124 12.39 2.40 -2.27
C ALA A 124 10.96 1.87 -2.50
N ASN A 125 10.49 0.94 -1.66
CA ASN A 125 9.16 0.36 -1.77
C ASN A 125 8.02 1.25 -1.25
N LEU A 126 8.30 2.42 -0.67
CA LEU A 126 7.25 3.36 -0.27
C LEU A 126 6.46 3.89 -1.48
N TYR A 127 7.16 4.16 -2.59
CA TYR A 127 6.53 4.67 -3.81
C TYR A 127 5.47 3.72 -4.39
N PRO A 128 5.77 2.45 -4.72
CA PRO A 128 4.79 1.55 -5.33
C PRO A 128 3.63 1.25 -4.39
N ASN A 129 3.87 1.04 -3.09
CA ASN A 129 2.79 0.86 -2.11
C ASN A 129 1.88 2.09 -2.01
N TYR A 130 2.45 3.30 -2.05
CA TYR A 130 1.68 4.55 -2.03
C TYR A 130 0.89 4.75 -3.32
N PHE A 131 1.51 4.47 -4.47
CA PHE A 131 0.85 4.49 -5.77
C PHE A 131 -0.33 3.52 -5.79
N SER A 132 -0.13 2.29 -5.31
CA SER A 132 -1.15 1.25 -5.23
C SER A 132 -2.34 1.66 -4.36
N LEU A 133 -2.10 2.33 -3.22
CA LEU A 133 -3.17 2.91 -2.40
C LEU A 133 -3.99 3.93 -3.20
N TRP A 134 -3.34 4.85 -3.89
CA TRP A 134 -4.03 5.87 -4.70
C TRP A 134 -4.77 5.29 -5.89
N ALA A 135 -4.20 4.29 -6.57
CA ALA A 135 -4.89 3.57 -7.63
C ALA A 135 -6.18 2.94 -7.13
N PHE A 136 -6.16 2.26 -5.97
CA PHE A 136 -7.39 1.74 -5.36
C PHE A 136 -8.40 2.82 -4.98
N LEU A 137 -7.93 3.94 -4.42
CA LEU A 137 -8.80 5.06 -4.12
C LEU A 137 -9.53 5.54 -5.38
N ASN A 138 -8.79 5.77 -6.47
CA ASN A 138 -9.36 6.25 -7.72
C ASN A 138 -10.30 5.22 -8.36
N TYR A 139 -9.89 3.96 -8.48
CA TYR A 139 -10.74 2.92 -9.08
C TYR A 139 -12.06 2.73 -8.34
N ILE A 140 -12.03 2.74 -7.00
CA ILE A 140 -13.25 2.59 -6.20
C ILE A 140 -14.08 3.89 -6.22
N ASN A 141 -13.44 5.05 -6.22
CA ASN A 141 -14.13 6.35 -6.24
C ASN A 141 -14.82 6.61 -7.58
N ASP A 142 -14.13 6.29 -8.67
CA ASP A 142 -14.58 6.56 -10.04
C ASP A 142 -15.45 5.41 -10.58
N GLY A 143 -15.54 4.29 -9.86
CA GLY A 143 -16.25 3.09 -10.30
C GLY A 143 -15.60 2.41 -11.51
N PHE A 144 -14.29 2.64 -11.70
CA PHE A 144 -13.51 2.14 -12.83
C PHE A 144 -12.75 0.87 -12.41
N TYR A 145 -13.24 -0.29 -12.87
CA TYR A 145 -12.75 -1.60 -12.40
C TYR A 145 -11.95 -2.40 -13.43
N GLU A 146 -11.75 -1.87 -14.64
CA GLU A 146 -11.03 -2.54 -15.74
C GLU A 146 -9.65 -3.06 -15.28
N TYR A 147 -8.86 -2.22 -14.62
CA TYR A 147 -7.54 -2.59 -14.10
C TYR A 147 -7.53 -3.00 -12.62
N PHE A 148 -8.69 -3.30 -12.04
CA PHE A 148 -8.78 -3.55 -10.60
C PHE A 148 -8.12 -4.87 -10.19
N MET A 149 -8.32 -5.93 -10.97
CA MET A 149 -7.69 -7.24 -10.68
C MET A 149 -6.18 -7.19 -10.88
N HIS A 150 -5.71 -6.44 -11.88
CA HIS A 150 -4.29 -6.11 -12.04
C HIS A 150 -3.71 -5.46 -10.80
N GLN A 151 -4.38 -4.42 -10.31
CA GLN A 151 -3.95 -3.69 -9.14
C GLN A 151 -3.93 -4.56 -7.88
N ILE A 152 -4.90 -5.46 -7.72
CA ILE A 152 -4.90 -6.46 -6.63
C ILE A 152 -3.68 -7.37 -6.73
N PHE A 153 -3.39 -7.90 -7.92
CA PHE A 153 -2.25 -8.80 -8.11
C PHE A 153 -0.91 -8.12 -7.76
N PHE A 154 -0.65 -6.94 -8.32
CA PHE A 154 0.57 -6.18 -8.04
C PHE A 154 0.64 -5.77 -6.57
N THR A 155 -0.43 -5.19 -6.01
CA THR A 155 -0.40 -4.75 -4.60
C THR A 155 -0.21 -5.94 -3.64
N THR A 156 -0.82 -7.09 -3.91
CA THR A 156 -0.66 -8.27 -3.06
C THR A 156 0.79 -8.77 -3.05
N THR A 157 1.40 -8.84 -4.22
CA THR A 157 2.79 -9.27 -4.38
C THR A 157 3.78 -8.24 -3.83
N GLU A 158 3.52 -6.95 -4.02
CA GLU A 158 4.27 -5.83 -3.42
C GLU A 158 4.19 -5.83 -1.89
N LEU A 159 3.01 -6.02 -1.30
CA LEU A 159 2.83 -6.09 0.15
C LEU A 159 3.53 -7.32 0.73
N PHE A 160 3.46 -8.46 0.04
CA PHE A 160 4.15 -9.68 0.48
C PHE A 160 5.68 -9.52 0.42
N SER A 161 6.21 -8.88 -0.62
CA SER A 161 7.62 -8.49 -0.71
C SER A 161 8.00 -7.52 0.42
N THR A 162 7.21 -6.45 0.62
CA THR A 162 7.39 -5.46 1.69
C THR A 162 7.46 -6.10 3.06
N TRP A 163 6.55 -7.04 3.35
CA TRP A 163 6.53 -7.75 4.61
C TRP A 163 7.85 -8.50 4.86
N ASN A 164 8.36 -9.21 3.84
CA ASN A 164 9.64 -9.91 3.94
C ASN A 164 10.82 -8.94 4.14
N ILE A 165 10.82 -7.80 3.43
CA ILE A 165 11.83 -6.75 3.59
C ILE A 165 11.82 -6.20 5.03
N VAL A 166 10.65 -5.82 5.56
CA VAL A 166 10.50 -5.27 6.91
C VAL A 166 10.91 -6.31 7.97
N ARG A 167 10.65 -7.60 7.74
CA ARG A 167 11.15 -8.68 8.62
C ARG A 167 12.67 -8.72 8.64
N MET A 168 13.30 -8.55 7.48
CA MET A 168 14.75 -8.57 7.30
C MET A 168 15.46 -7.24 7.65
N CYS A 169 14.76 -6.16 7.98
CA CYS A 169 15.38 -4.91 8.43
C CYS A 169 16.10 -5.02 9.79
N SER A 170 15.80 -6.05 10.60
CA SER A 170 16.44 -6.27 11.90
C SER A 170 17.76 -7.02 11.75
N ALA A 171 18.87 -6.43 12.19
CA ALA A 171 20.19 -7.06 12.20
C ALA A 171 20.25 -8.30 13.10
N GLU A 172 19.40 -8.38 14.14
CA GLU A 172 19.32 -9.53 15.05
C GLU A 172 18.47 -10.68 14.53
N ALA A 173 17.65 -10.44 13.51
CA ALA A 173 16.83 -11.49 12.95
C ALA A 173 17.67 -12.33 11.99
N ASP A 174 17.54 -13.65 12.13
CA ASP A 174 18.13 -14.58 11.17
C ASP A 174 17.61 -14.28 9.77
N VAL A 175 18.54 -14.22 8.83
CA VAL A 175 18.20 -13.98 7.44
C VAL A 175 17.87 -15.30 6.79
N GLU A 176 16.57 -15.56 6.73
CA GLU A 176 16.06 -16.77 6.12
C GLU A 176 16.15 -16.69 4.59
N ALA A 177 16.83 -17.67 3.97
CA ALA A 177 17.05 -17.70 2.52
C ALA A 177 15.74 -17.67 1.71
N TRP A 178 14.66 -18.26 2.23
CA TRP A 178 13.37 -18.26 1.55
C TRP A 178 12.79 -16.84 1.37
N ARG A 179 13.00 -15.93 2.33
CA ARG A 179 12.53 -14.53 2.21
C ARG A 179 13.24 -13.80 1.09
N ILE A 180 14.55 -14.03 0.95
CA ILE A 180 15.35 -13.48 -0.15
C ILE A 180 14.84 -14.02 -1.48
N LYS A 181 14.66 -15.34 -1.59
CA LYS A 181 14.14 -15.97 -2.82
C LYS A 181 12.78 -15.41 -3.21
N THR A 182 11.88 -15.20 -2.24
CA THR A 182 10.57 -14.59 -2.47
C THR A 182 10.69 -13.17 -3.03
N ILE A 183 11.50 -12.30 -2.39
CA ILE A 183 11.66 -10.91 -2.85
C ILE A 183 12.23 -10.88 -4.27
N VAL A 184 13.25 -11.70 -4.54
CA VAL A 184 13.87 -11.81 -5.87
C VAL A 184 12.88 -12.35 -6.90
N ALA A 185 12.12 -13.39 -6.58
CA ALA A 185 11.14 -13.97 -7.49
C ALA A 185 10.04 -12.95 -7.86
N ILE A 186 9.55 -12.17 -6.90
CA ILE A 186 8.55 -11.12 -7.14
C ILE A 186 9.11 -10.01 -8.02
N GLY A 187 10.31 -9.48 -7.71
CA GLY A 187 10.93 -8.44 -8.54
C GLY A 187 11.19 -8.91 -9.98
N CYS A 188 11.68 -10.14 -10.16
CA CYS A 188 11.84 -10.71 -11.51
C CYS A 188 10.50 -10.89 -12.23
N MET A 189 9.47 -11.37 -11.52
CA MET A 189 8.13 -11.54 -12.07
C MET A 189 7.54 -10.20 -12.51
N HIS A 190 7.66 -9.14 -11.70
CA HIS A 190 7.19 -7.79 -12.06
C HIS A 190 7.91 -7.24 -13.29
N ILE A 191 9.22 -7.45 -13.41
CA ILE A 191 9.97 -7.08 -14.62
C ILE A 191 9.42 -7.84 -15.84
N VAL A 192 9.25 -9.16 -15.75
CA VAL A 192 8.79 -9.97 -16.89
C VAL A 192 7.38 -9.56 -17.32
N ILE A 193 6.45 -9.43 -16.38
CA ILE A 193 5.07 -9.02 -16.66
C ILE A 193 5.06 -7.59 -17.24
N GLY A 194 5.79 -6.67 -16.60
CA GLY A 194 5.86 -5.28 -17.05
C GLY A 194 6.47 -5.14 -18.44
N VAL A 195 7.48 -5.94 -18.80
CA VAL A 195 8.04 -6.01 -20.16
C VAL A 195 7.01 -6.44 -21.19
N VAL A 196 6.20 -7.46 -20.88
CA VAL A 196 5.17 -7.94 -21.81
C VAL A 196 4.02 -6.95 -21.96
N ASP A 197 3.67 -6.21 -20.91
CA ASP A 197 2.53 -5.31 -20.88
C ASP A 197 2.85 -3.90 -21.41
N GLN A 198 3.71 -3.14 -20.70
CA GLN A 198 3.84 -1.70 -20.92
C GLN A 198 5.29 -1.22 -21.08
N PHE A 199 6.27 -1.90 -20.48
CA PHE A 199 7.66 -1.43 -20.45
C PHE A 199 8.33 -1.53 -21.82
N PHE A 200 7.98 -2.52 -22.64
CA PHE A 200 8.56 -2.57 -23.99
C PHE A 200 8.18 -1.34 -24.81
N GLU A 201 6.90 -0.98 -24.83
CA GLU A 201 6.45 0.19 -25.57
C GLU A 201 6.90 1.50 -24.94
N GLN A 202 6.81 1.63 -23.62
CA GLN A 202 7.06 2.88 -22.92
C GLN A 202 8.54 3.17 -22.66
N LEU A 203 9.36 2.14 -22.44
CA LEU A 203 10.78 2.32 -22.11
C LEU A 203 11.71 2.00 -23.27
N ILE A 204 11.42 0.95 -24.04
CA ILE A 204 12.30 0.52 -25.15
C ILE A 204 11.95 1.26 -26.43
N LEU A 205 10.67 1.32 -26.79
CA LEU A 205 10.21 2.05 -27.98
C LEU A 205 10.01 3.55 -27.73
N TRP A 206 10.11 3.99 -26.47
CA TRP A 206 9.90 5.37 -26.03
C TRP A 206 8.58 5.98 -26.52
N LYS A 207 7.51 5.17 -26.50
CA LYS A 207 6.15 5.59 -26.87
C LYS A 207 5.32 5.93 -25.64
N GLY A 208 4.29 6.76 -25.80
CA GLY A 208 3.38 7.17 -24.72
C GLY A 208 3.79 8.47 -24.03
N ASP A 209 2.96 8.88 -23.06
CA ASP A 209 3.13 10.15 -22.37
C ASP A 209 4.32 10.11 -21.40
N THR A 210 4.98 11.27 -21.21
CA THR A 210 6.16 11.40 -20.33
C THR A 210 5.90 10.90 -18.91
N SER A 211 4.67 11.06 -18.39
CA SER A 211 4.27 10.55 -17.08
C SER A 211 4.27 9.02 -17.01
N GLN A 212 3.83 8.35 -18.07
CA GLN A 212 3.82 6.89 -18.18
C GLN A 212 5.25 6.35 -18.29
N GLN A 213 6.09 6.99 -19.12
CA GLN A 213 7.51 6.64 -19.28
C GLN A 213 8.27 6.75 -17.95
N MET A 214 8.11 7.87 -17.23
CA MET A 214 8.77 8.07 -15.94
C MET A 214 8.29 7.09 -14.87
N ARG A 215 6.99 6.77 -14.85
CA ARG A 215 6.43 5.76 -13.95
C ARG A 215 7.05 4.40 -14.23
N SER A 216 7.06 3.96 -15.49
CA SER A 216 7.60 2.66 -15.89
C SER A 216 9.09 2.54 -15.60
N LEU A 217 9.86 3.61 -15.81
CA LEU A 217 11.28 3.64 -15.47
C LEU A 217 11.51 3.46 -13.97
N LEU A 218 10.72 4.17 -13.16
CA LEU A 218 10.81 4.08 -11.71
C LEU A 218 10.43 2.69 -11.21
N LEU A 219 9.35 2.08 -11.74
CA LEU A 219 8.93 0.72 -11.37
C LEU A 219 10.02 -0.31 -11.71
N VAL A 220 10.58 -0.30 -12.92
CA VAL A 220 11.69 -1.20 -13.29
C VAL A 220 12.90 -0.99 -12.39
N ALA A 221 13.28 0.26 -12.12
CA ALA A 221 14.42 0.55 -11.26
C ALA A 221 14.22 -0.02 -9.85
N LEU A 222 13.01 0.08 -9.31
CA LEU A 222 12.65 -0.51 -8.02
C LEU A 222 12.69 -2.02 -8.05
N ASP A 223 12.18 -2.68 -9.09
CA ASP A 223 12.23 -4.14 -9.21
C ASP A 223 13.67 -4.65 -9.34
N VAL A 224 14.53 -3.93 -10.05
CA VAL A 224 15.97 -4.23 -10.12
C VAL A 224 16.60 -4.14 -8.73
N LEU A 225 16.21 -3.17 -7.88
CA LEU A 225 16.67 -3.12 -6.49
C LEU A 225 16.16 -4.32 -5.67
N HIS A 226 14.93 -4.79 -5.90
CA HIS A 226 14.36 -6.00 -5.29
C HIS A 226 15.12 -7.28 -5.68
N VAL A 227 15.83 -7.28 -6.80
CA VAL A 227 16.71 -8.39 -7.19
C VAL A 227 18.11 -8.20 -6.60
N VAL A 228 18.73 -7.03 -6.80
CA VAL A 228 20.16 -6.82 -6.51
C VAL A 228 20.45 -6.77 -5.01
N LEU A 229 19.65 -6.05 -4.21
CA LEU A 229 19.95 -5.86 -2.79
C LEU A 229 19.79 -7.15 -1.97
N PRO A 230 18.72 -7.95 -2.14
CA PRO A 230 18.59 -9.22 -1.42
C PRO A 230 19.64 -10.26 -1.83
N LEU A 231 20.03 -10.33 -3.12
CA LEU A 231 21.11 -11.22 -3.54
C LEU A 231 22.47 -10.81 -2.98
N LYS A 232 22.75 -9.50 -2.89
CA LYS A 232 23.95 -9.00 -2.20
C LYS A 232 23.95 -9.39 -0.72
N GLU A 233 22.80 -9.31 -0.05
CA GLU A 233 22.68 -9.75 1.35
C GLU A 233 22.93 -11.27 1.48
N LEU A 234 22.34 -12.08 0.60
CA LEU A 234 22.56 -13.53 0.57
C LEU A 234 24.04 -13.90 0.36
N ALA A 235 24.70 -13.21 -0.57
CA ALA A 235 26.11 -13.43 -0.87
C ALA A 235 27.00 -13.19 0.36
N ILE A 236 26.70 -12.15 1.13
CA ILE A 236 27.41 -11.83 2.38
C ILE A 236 27.19 -12.93 3.43
N ILE A 237 25.94 -13.34 3.64
CA ILE A 237 25.59 -14.39 4.61
C ILE A 237 26.27 -15.71 4.28
N ARG A 238 26.35 -16.05 2.99
CA ARG A 238 26.96 -17.29 2.50
C ARG A 238 28.47 -17.18 2.29
N ASN A 239 29.08 -16.03 2.58
CA ASN A 239 30.48 -15.73 2.27
C ASN A 239 30.87 -16.16 0.84
N SER A 240 30.06 -15.76 -0.13
CA SER A 240 30.13 -16.20 -1.52
C SER A 240 30.06 -15.00 -2.48
N THR A 241 30.34 -15.24 -3.75
CA THR A 241 30.15 -14.21 -4.79
C THR A 241 28.69 -14.13 -5.21
N LEU A 242 28.26 -13.01 -5.77
CA LEU A 242 26.89 -12.85 -6.29
C LEU A 242 26.54 -13.94 -7.33
N LYS A 243 27.51 -14.39 -8.14
CA LYS A 243 27.33 -15.43 -9.16
C LYS A 243 27.11 -16.82 -8.58
N SER A 244 27.62 -17.09 -7.39
CA SER A 244 27.58 -18.40 -6.73
C SER A 244 26.69 -18.43 -5.48
N CYS A 245 26.04 -17.31 -5.14
CA CYS A 245 25.24 -17.21 -3.93
C CYS A 245 23.94 -18.04 -3.97
N LEU A 246 23.42 -18.37 -5.16
CA LEU A 246 22.25 -19.22 -5.35
C LEU A 246 22.65 -20.62 -5.81
N THR A 247 22.04 -21.63 -5.22
CA THR A 247 22.17 -23.02 -5.69
C THR A 247 21.29 -23.26 -6.93
N ARG A 248 21.62 -24.28 -7.73
CA ARG A 248 20.79 -24.67 -8.90
C ARG A 248 19.33 -24.95 -8.51
N ARG A 249 19.11 -25.58 -7.35
CA ARG A 249 17.77 -25.85 -6.82
C ARG A 249 17.00 -24.56 -6.54
N GLU A 250 17.63 -23.59 -5.88
CA GLU A 250 17.00 -22.30 -5.55
C GLU A 250 16.72 -21.46 -6.79
N MET A 251 17.59 -21.51 -7.81
CA MET A 251 17.30 -20.90 -9.10
C MET A 251 16.09 -21.55 -9.78
N GLY A 252 15.96 -22.88 -9.71
CA GLY A 252 14.79 -23.59 -10.20
C GLY A 252 13.50 -23.20 -9.47
N GLU A 253 13.54 -23.06 -8.15
CA GLU A 253 12.41 -22.60 -7.34
C GLU A 253 11.99 -21.16 -7.69
N ILE A 254 12.96 -20.24 -7.81
CA ILE A 254 12.71 -18.86 -8.25
C ILE A 254 12.07 -18.86 -9.65
N PHE A 255 12.61 -19.65 -10.58
CA PHE A 255 12.09 -19.74 -11.94
C PHE A 255 10.65 -20.25 -11.99
N ILE A 256 10.32 -21.28 -11.20
CA ILE A 256 8.94 -21.80 -11.07
C ILE A 256 8.01 -20.72 -10.52
N CYS A 257 8.44 -19.98 -9.49
CA CYS A 257 7.65 -18.87 -8.95
C CYS A 257 7.40 -17.76 -9.99
N ILE A 258 8.43 -17.39 -10.77
CA ILE A 258 8.30 -16.40 -11.84
C ILE A 258 7.32 -16.90 -12.92
N LEU A 259 7.44 -18.16 -13.36
CA LEU A 259 6.58 -18.73 -14.38
C LEU A 259 5.12 -18.79 -13.90
N PHE A 260 4.90 -19.27 -12.68
CA PHE A 260 3.57 -19.30 -12.08
C PHE A 260 2.97 -17.90 -11.98
N GLY A 261 3.74 -16.95 -11.44
CA GLY A 261 3.34 -15.56 -11.32
C GLY A 261 3.05 -14.90 -12.66
N PHE A 262 3.84 -15.20 -13.70
CA PHE A 262 3.61 -14.75 -15.07
C PHE A 262 2.32 -15.34 -15.66
N ILE A 263 2.06 -16.64 -15.47
CA ILE A 263 0.82 -17.27 -15.95
C ILE A 263 -0.40 -16.66 -15.27
N VAL A 264 -0.37 -16.55 -13.94
CA VAL A 264 -1.47 -15.95 -13.16
C VAL A 264 -1.67 -14.50 -13.57
N GLY A 265 -0.59 -13.72 -13.64
CA GLY A 265 -0.62 -12.35 -14.13
C GLY A 265 -1.27 -12.30 -15.51
N ASN A 266 -0.70 -12.99 -16.50
CA ASN A 266 -1.15 -12.98 -17.90
C ASN A 266 -2.60 -13.44 -18.09
N SER A 267 -3.08 -14.40 -17.30
CA SER A 267 -4.49 -14.78 -17.30
C SER A 267 -5.38 -13.64 -16.82
N ILE A 268 -4.97 -12.92 -15.77
CA ILE A 268 -5.68 -11.72 -15.31
C ILE A 268 -5.63 -10.63 -16.41
N PHE A 269 -4.55 -10.52 -17.19
CA PHE A 269 -4.39 -9.50 -18.27
C PHE A 269 -5.29 -9.75 -19.49
N LYS A 270 -5.82 -10.96 -19.66
CA LYS A 270 -6.69 -11.29 -20.80
C LYS A 270 -8.17 -11.07 -20.53
N ASP A 271 -8.55 -10.94 -19.26
CA ASP A 271 -9.93 -10.81 -18.81
C ASP A 271 -10.30 -9.37 -18.38
N ALA A 272 -9.39 -8.40 -18.61
CA ALA A 272 -9.57 -6.97 -18.33
C ALA A 272 -9.96 -6.20 -19.61
#